data_AF-A0A2P5B4P9-F1
#
_entry.id   AF-A0A2P5B4P9-F1
#
_cell.length_a   1.000
_cell.length_b   1.000
_cell.length_c   1.000
_cell.angle_alpha   90.00
_cell.angle_beta   90.00
_cell.angle_gamma   90.00
#
_symmetry.space_group_name_H-M   'P 1'
#
loop_
_entity.id
_entity.type
_entity.pdbx_description
1 polymer ?
#
loop_
_entity_poly.entity_id
_entity_poly.type
_entity_poly.pdbx_seq_one_letter_code
_entity_poly.pdbx_strand_id
1 'polypeptide(L)' 'MVIQQFIPDSTHRLCDCYLGNNVSRNVKDPLFEYGFVDFMYNYYTNEEFDRKWAALLEKFDLTENK' A
#
# COMPACT_ATOMS: atom_id res chain seq x y z
N MET A 1 10.31 -13.68 -10.43
CA MET A 1 8.98 -13.25 -10.93
C MET A 1 9.00 -13.32 -12.44
N VAL A 2 8.02 -13.95 -13.11
CA VAL A 2 8.06 -14.21 -14.57
C VAL A 2 8.33 -12.94 -15.39
N ILE A 3 7.81 -11.79 -14.95
CA ILE A 3 7.97 -10.52 -15.67
C ILE A 3 9.43 -10.07 -15.77
N GLN A 4 10.26 -10.30 -14.75
CA GLN A 4 11.69 -9.96 -14.78
C GLN A 4 12.49 -10.77 -15.81
N GLN A 5 12.02 -11.95 -16.19
CA GLN A 5 12.69 -12.78 -17.21
C GLN A 5 12.49 -12.22 -18.62
N PHE A 6 11.37 -11.55 -18.88
CA PHE A 6 11.02 -11.05 -20.21
C PHE A 6 11.19 -9.54 -20.35
N ILE A 7 11.12 -8.79 -19.25
CA ILE A 7 11.23 -7.33 -19.22
C ILE A 7 12.03 -6.90 -17.98
N PRO A 8 13.37 -7.10 -17.99
CA PRO A 8 14.22 -6.89 -16.82
C PRO A 8 14.37 -5.41 -16.44
N ASP A 9 14.37 -4.50 -17.41
CA ASP A 9 14.69 -3.07 -17.20
C ASP A 9 13.46 -2.20 -16.92
N SER A 10 12.26 -2.77 -16.93
CA SER A 10 11.06 -1.99 -16.61
C SER A 10 10.84 -1.91 -15.10
N THR A 11 10.47 -0.72 -14.62
CA THR A 11 10.00 -0.53 -13.26
C THR A 11 8.65 -1.22 -13.08
N HIS A 12 8.63 -2.32 -12.35
CA HIS A 12 7.41 -3.06 -12.03
C HIS A 12 6.77 -2.48 -10.77
N ARG A 13 5.52 -1.99 -10.86
CA ARG A 13 4.71 -1.53 -9.73
C ARG A 13 3.34 -2.21 -9.77
N LEU A 14 2.80 -2.56 -8.60
CA LEU A 14 1.38 -2.91 -8.48
C LEU A 14 0.53 -1.68 -8.81
N CYS A 15 -0.52 -1.83 -9.62
CA CYS A 15 -1.43 -0.72 -9.87
C CYS A 15 -2.09 -0.28 -8.57
N ASP A 16 -2.13 1.03 -8.33
CA ASP A 16 -2.82 1.61 -7.18
C ASP A 16 -4.30 1.22 -7.17
N CYS A 17 -4.89 1.10 -8.36
CA CYS A 17 -6.24 0.58 -8.58
C CYS A 17 -6.46 -0.84 -8.03
N TYR A 18 -5.50 -1.75 -8.26
CA TYR A 18 -5.58 -3.12 -7.79
C TYR A 18 -5.36 -3.20 -6.28
N LEU A 19 -4.43 -2.41 -5.75
CA LEU A 19 -4.17 -2.34 -4.31
C LEU A 19 -5.38 -1.81 -3.55
N GLY A 20 -5.99 -0.70 -4.00
CA GLY A 20 -7.20 -0.15 -3.40
C GLY A 20 -8.38 -1.12 -3.47
N ASN A 21 -8.61 -1.75 -4.62
CA ASN A 21 -9.67 -2.75 -4.77
C ASN A 21 -9.43 -4.01 -3.92
N ASN A 22 -8.18 -4.42 -3.72
CA ASN A 22 -7.85 -5.54 -2.84
C ASN A 22 -8.20 -5.24 -1.38
N VAL A 23 -7.85 -4.04 -0.90
CA VAL A 23 -8.17 -3.62 0.47
C VAL A 23 -9.68 -3.49 0.66
N SER A 24 -10.36 -2.79 -0.25
CA SER A 24 -11.81 -2.59 -0.19
C SER A 24 -12.61 -3.92 -0.15
N ARG A 25 -12.12 -4.96 -0.83
CA ARG A 25 -12.81 -6.28 -0.87
C ARG A 25 -12.49 -7.19 0.32
N ASN A 26 -11.29 -7.12 0.85
CA ASN A 26 -10.79 -8.14 1.80
C ASN A 26 -10.62 -7.62 3.23
N VAL A 27 -10.44 -6.31 3.43
CA VAL A 27 -10.30 -5.72 4.75
C VAL A 27 -11.64 -5.15 5.17
N LYS A 28 -12.20 -5.68 6.27
CA LYS A 28 -13.52 -5.30 6.78
C LYS A 28 -13.50 -4.13 7.78
N ASP A 29 -12.36 -3.46 7.90
CA ASP A 29 -12.19 -2.27 8.74
C ASP A 29 -12.24 -1.01 7.85
N PRO A 30 -13.34 -0.23 7.89
CA PRO A 30 -13.49 0.96 7.06
C PRO A 30 -12.47 2.06 7.39
N LEU A 31 -11.95 2.12 8.62
CA LEU A 31 -10.93 3.09 9.01
C LEU A 31 -9.58 2.73 8.40
N PHE A 32 -9.29 1.43 8.30
CA PHE A 32 -8.10 0.95 7.61
C PHE A 32 -8.22 1.22 6.11
N GLU A 33 -9.35 0.86 5.50
CA GLU A 33 -9.61 1.10 4.08
C GLU A 33 -9.44 2.58 3.73
N TYR A 34 -10.08 3.48 4.48
CA TYR A 34 -9.97 4.92 4.24
C TYR A 34 -8.53 5.41 4.36
N GLY A 35 -7.81 5.00 5.42
CA GLY A 35 -6.41 5.35 5.60
C GLY A 35 -5.55 4.85 4.44
N PHE A 36 -5.70 3.58 4.06
CA PHE A 36 -4.95 2.95 2.98
C PHE A 36 -5.23 3.60 1.61
N VAL A 37 -6.49 3.91 1.29
CA VAL A 37 -6.85 4.59 0.04
C VAL A 37 -6.22 5.99 -0.02
N ASP A 38 -6.19 6.75 1.09
CA ASP A 38 -5.47 8.03 1.13
C ASP A 38 -3.98 7.87 0.84
N PHE A 39 -3.30 6.82 1.34
CA PHE A 39 -1.90 6.54 0.97
C PHE A 39 -1.70 6.28 -0.51
N MET A 40 -2.64 5.58 -1.16
CA MET A 40 -2.48 5.16 -2.54
C MET A 40 -2.72 6.28 -3.55
N TYR A 41 -3.60 7.25 -3.23
CA TYR A 41 -4.05 8.25 -4.20
C TYR A 41 -3.59 9.67 -3.91
N ASN A 42 -3.00 9.93 -2.74
CA ASN A 42 -2.53 11.25 -2.36
C ASN A 42 -1.04 11.44 -2.69
N TYR A 43 -0.61 12.69 -2.81
CA TYR A 43 0.78 13.03 -3.11
C TYR A 43 1.56 13.29 -1.83
N TYR A 44 2.62 12.53 -1.64
CA TYR A 44 3.52 12.65 -0.49
C TYR A 44 4.97 12.72 -0.95
N THR A 45 5.78 13.49 -0.22
CA THR A 45 7.23 13.26 -0.24
C THR A 45 7.55 11.89 0.36
N ASN A 46 8.72 11.34 0.05
CA ASN A 46 9.12 10.05 0.61
C ASN A 46 9.12 10.07 2.15
N GLU A 47 9.59 11.16 2.76
CA GLU A 47 9.62 11.31 4.23
C GLU A 47 8.21 11.36 4.84
N GLU A 48 7.29 12.09 4.20
CA GLU A 48 5.89 12.13 4.65
C GLU A 48 5.22 10.78 4.53
N PHE A 49 5.48 10.08 3.42
CA PHE A 49 4.96 8.74 3.17
C PHE A 49 5.43 7.79 4.27
N ASP A 50 6.74 7.69 4.50
CA ASP A 50 7.32 6.76 5.48
C ASP A 50 6.78 7.01 6.88
N ARG A 51 6.73 8.28 7.30
CA ARG A 51 6.18 8.67 8.62
C ARG A 51 4.70 8.29 8.75
N LYS A 52 3.89 8.63 7.74
CA LYS A 52 2.46 8.34 7.77
C LYS A 52 2.24 6.82 7.74
N TRP A 53 2.99 6.09 6.92
CA TRP A 53 2.88 4.64 6.77
C TRP A 53 3.16 3.92 8.09
N ALA A 54 4.24 4.30 8.78
CA ALA A 54 4.54 3.78 10.11
C ALA A 54 3.40 4.03 11.11
N ALA A 55 2.82 5.24 11.11
CA ALA A 55 1.69 5.57 11.99
C ALA A 55 0.42 4.77 11.66
N LEU A 56 0.16 4.44 10.39
CA LEU A 56 -0.93 3.55 10.00
C LEU A 56 -0.69 2.14 10.57
N LEU A 57 0.51 1.59 10.36
CA LEU A 57 0.83 0.23 10.85
C LEU A 57 0.73 0.14 12.37
N GLU A 58 1.23 1.12 13.11
CA GLU A 58 1.12 1.18 14.57
C GLU A 58 -0.35 1.28 15.03
N LYS A 59 -1.15 2.13 14.38
CA LYS A 59 -2.59 2.29 14.70
C LYS A 59 -3.38 0.99 14.58
N PHE A 60 -3.01 0.12 13.64
CA PHE A 60 -3.71 -1.14 13.37
C PHE A 60 -2.96 -2.37 13.89
N ASP A 61 -1.91 -2.19 14.69
CA ASP A 61 -1.09 -3.27 15.27
C ASP A 61 -0.51 -4.23 14.20
N LEU A 62 -0.08 -3.67 13.06
CA LEU A 62 0.47 -4.39 11.90
C LEU A 62 2.00 -4.35 11.84
N THR A 63 2.66 -4.03 12.94
CA THR A 63 4.12 -3.91 13.02
C THR A 63 4.82 -5.28 13.13
N GLU A 64 4.09 -6.32 13.54
CA GLU A 64 4.59 -7.70 13.60
C GLU A 64 3.92 -8.57 12.54
N ASN A 65 4.71 -9.20 11.68
CA ASN A 65 4.23 -10.23 10.76
C ASN A 65 4.27 -11.58 11.51
N LYS A 66 3.16 -11.96 12.16
CA LYS A 66 3.00 -13.27 12.82
C LYS A 66 2.50 -14.33 11.84
#